data_AF-W1YKF0-F1
#
_entry.id   AF-W1YKF0-F1
#
_cell.length_a   1.000
_cell.length_b   1.000
_cell.length_c   1.000
_cell.angle_alpha   90.00
_cell.angle_beta   90.00
_cell.angle_gamma   90.00
#
_symmetry.space_group_name_H-M   'P 1'
#
loop_
_entity.id
_entity.type
_entity.pdbx_description
1 polymer ?
#
loop_
_entity_poly.entity_id
_entity_poly.type
_entity_poly.pdbx_seq_one_letter_code
_entity_poly.pdbx_strand_id
1 'polypeptide(L)'
;LIDGNIINLGYDKENDEYLSYSLKYNNKSYSGTGDIFTSIISGLITNGHDFKDSIKIASDFIFKCIEYTSKYDIDPNDGVFFEVFLNDLTSLNN
;
A
#
# COMPACT_ATOMS: atom_id res chain seq x y z
N LEU A 1 2.37 3.60 -14.99
CA LEU A 1 1.04 4.23 -15.04
C LEU A 1 0.31 3.67 -16.24
N ILE A 2 -0.85 3.07 -16.06
CA ILE A 2 -1.72 2.60 -17.14
C ILE A 2 -3.11 3.15 -16.85
N ASP A 3 -3.71 3.87 -17.79
CA ASP A 3 -5.05 4.46 -17.66
C ASP A 3 -5.25 5.34 -16.41
N GLY A 4 -4.22 6.10 -16.03
CA GLY A 4 -4.27 6.96 -14.83
C GLY A 4 -4.15 6.21 -13.50
N ASN A 5 -3.77 4.93 -13.52
CA ASN A 5 -3.57 4.12 -12.34
C ASN A 5 -2.10 3.77 -12.11
N ILE A 6 -1.74 3.62 -10.84
CA ILE A 6 -0.53 2.93 -10.40
C ILE A 6 -0.85 1.44 -10.24
N ILE A 7 0.08 0.58 -10.63
CA ILE A 7 -0.12 -0.87 -10.62
C ILE A 7 1.00 -1.51 -9.81
N ASN A 8 0.61 -2.31 -8.82
CA ASN A 8 1.49 -3.19 -8.09
C ASN A 8 1.44 -4.59 -8.72
N LEU A 9 2.59 -5.09 -9.13
CA LEU A 9 2.75 -6.42 -9.72
C LEU A 9 3.48 -7.33 -8.73
N GLY A 10 2.93 -8.51 -8.49
CA GLY A 10 3.52 -9.55 -7.64
C GLY A 10 3.61 -10.87 -8.39
N TYR A 11 4.65 -11.64 -8.09
CA TYR A 11 4.79 -13.01 -8.56
C TYR A 11 5.08 -13.91 -7.36
N ASP A 12 4.20 -14.90 -7.16
CA ASP A 12 4.39 -15.97 -6.20
C ASP A 12 4.92 -17.20 -6.94
N LYS A 13 6.18 -17.53 -6.66
CA LYS A 13 6.86 -18.66 -7.27
C LYS A 13 6.35 -20.01 -6.78
N GLU A 14 5.89 -20.11 -5.53
CA GLU A 14 5.50 -21.40 -4.95
C GLU A 14 4.22 -21.92 -5.61
N ASN A 15 3.28 -21.01 -5.88
CA ASN A 15 2.02 -21.32 -6.54
C ASN A 15 2.04 -21.10 -8.07
N ASP A 16 3.13 -20.52 -8.60
CA ASP A 16 3.26 -20.05 -9.99
C ASP A 16 2.15 -19.07 -10.41
N GLU A 17 1.88 -18.10 -9.54
CA GLU A 17 0.76 -17.17 -9.71
C GLU A 17 1.22 -15.72 -9.78
N TYR A 18 0.53 -14.94 -10.62
CA TYR A 18 0.74 -13.51 -10.77
C TYR A 18 -0.40 -12.74 -10.09
N LEU A 19 -0.05 -11.58 -9.51
CA LEU A 19 -1.00 -10.59 -9.04
C LEU A 19 -0.74 -9.27 -9.76
N SER A 20 -1.83 -8.63 -10.18
CA SER A 20 -1.83 -7.22 -10.57
C SER A 20 -2.91 -6.51 -9.77
N TYR A 21 -2.55 -5.45 -9.05
CA TYR A 21 -3.48 -4.64 -8.29
C TYR A 21 -3.32 -3.17 -8.65
N SER A 22 -4.40 -2.55 -9.09
CA SER A 22 -4.41 -1.23 -9.73
C SER A 22 -5.22 -0.24 -8.90
N LEU A 23 -4.64 0.92 -8.62
CA LEU A 23 -5.28 2.00 -7.86
C LEU A 23 -5.11 3.33 -8.58
N LYS A 24 -6.06 4.24 -8.38
CA LYS A 24 -6.03 5.55 -9.03
C LYS A 24 -4.80 6.33 -8.58
N TYR A 25 -4.04 6.83 -9.55
CA TYR A 25 -2.89 7.68 -9.27
C TYR A 25 -3.35 9.15 -9.16
N ASN A 26 -2.96 9.83 -8.09
CA ASN A 26 -3.31 11.24 -7.87
C ASN A 26 -2.33 12.23 -8.52
N ASN A 27 -1.44 11.76 -9.39
CA ASN A 27 -0.40 12.55 -10.06
C ASN A 27 0.67 13.14 -9.11
N LYS A 28 0.86 12.56 -7.91
CA LYS A 28 1.92 12.95 -6.97
C LYS A 28 2.64 11.73 -6.40
N SER A 29 3.94 11.86 -6.21
CA SER A 29 4.79 10.86 -5.52
C SER A 29 5.09 11.33 -4.11
N TYR A 30 4.99 10.43 -3.13
CA TYR A 30 5.25 10.71 -1.72
C TYR A 30 6.40 9.81 -1.23
N SER A 31 7.37 10.42 -0.55
CA SER A 31 8.54 9.71 -0.01
C SER A 31 8.13 8.66 1.03
N GLY A 32 8.91 7.58 1.14
CA GLY A 32 8.69 6.52 2.12
C GLY A 32 7.52 5.56 1.85
N THR A 33 6.69 5.81 0.82
CA THR A 33 5.56 4.91 0.47
C THR A 33 6.02 3.49 0.14
N GLY A 34 7.21 3.32 -0.46
CA GLY A 34 7.83 2.01 -0.68
C GLY A 34 8.20 1.30 0.62
N ASP A 35 8.76 2.03 1.59
CA ASP A 35 9.13 1.47 2.90
C ASP A 35 7.90 1.02 3.68
N ILE A 36 6.83 1.82 3.65
CA ILE A 36 5.52 1.46 4.24
C ILE A 36 4.97 0.20 3.57
N PHE A 37 4.99 0.15 2.23
CA PHE A 37 4.50 -0.99 1.46
C PHE A 37 5.21 -2.29 1.85
N THR A 38 6.55 -2.29 1.83
CA THR A 38 7.36 -3.46 2.18
C THR A 38 7.20 -3.85 3.65
N SER A 39 7.07 -2.87 4.56
CA SER A 39 6.87 -3.13 5.99
C SER A 39 5.55 -3.84 6.27
N ILE A 40 4.46 -3.39 5.65
CA ILE A 40 3.14 -4.01 5.81
C ILE A 40 3.16 -5.44 5.25
N ILE A 41 3.66 -5.64 4.04
CA ILE A 41 3.74 -6.97 3.42
C ILE A 41 4.57 -7.91 4.29
N SER A 42 5.74 -7.46 4.75
CA SER A 42 6.62 -8.26 5.62
C SER A 42 5.92 -8.63 6.94
N GLY A 43 5.23 -7.69 7.56
CA GLY A 43 4.46 -7.92 8.78
C GLY A 43 3.30 -8.90 8.58
N LEU A 44 2.56 -8.80 7.48
CA LEU A 44 1.43 -9.68 7.19
C LEU A 44 1.87 -11.11 6.89
N ILE A 45 2.88 -11.28 6.02
CA ILE A 45 3.40 -12.62 5.68
C ILE A 45 3.97 -13.32 6.91
N THR A 46 4.71 -12.59 7.77
CA THR A 46 5.26 -13.17 9.01
C THR A 46 4.18 -13.53 10.03
N ASN A 47 2.99 -12.92 9.93
CA ASN A 47 1.80 -13.29 10.70
C ASN A 47 0.92 -14.35 9.99
N GLY A 48 1.38 -14.96 8.90
CA GLY A 48 0.69 -16.06 8.22
C GLY A 48 -0.40 -15.64 7.23
N HIS A 49 -0.45 -14.36 6.85
CA HIS A 49 -1.36 -13.90 5.79
C HIS A 49 -0.84 -14.29 4.40
N ASP A 50 -1.77 -14.46 3.46
CA ASP A 50 -1.47 -14.73 2.05
C ASP A 50 -0.67 -13.58 1.39
N PHE A 51 0.25 -13.92 0.49
CA PHE A 51 1.09 -12.95 -0.20
C PHE A 51 0.29 -11.94 -1.03
N LYS A 52 -0.72 -12.40 -1.76
CA LYS A 52 -1.50 -11.53 -2.65
C LYS A 52 -2.40 -10.61 -1.85
N ASP A 53 -3.02 -11.13 -0.79
CA ASP A 53 -3.83 -10.31 0.10
C ASP A 53 -2.98 -9.29 0.86
N SER A 54 -1.74 -9.64 1.23
CA SER A 54 -0.78 -8.71 1.80
C SER A 54 -0.47 -7.54 0.88
N ILE A 55 -0.29 -7.79 -0.43
CA ILE A 55 -0.10 -6.72 -1.42
C ILE A 55 -1.34 -5.81 -1.51
N LYS A 56 -2.54 -6.37 -1.55
CA LYS A 56 -3.79 -5.57 -1.62
C LYS A 56 -3.93 -4.68 -0.39
N ILE A 57 -3.76 -5.25 0.81
CA ILE A 57 -3.86 -4.52 2.09
C ILE A 57 -2.85 -3.36 2.13
N ALA A 58 -1.59 -3.61 1.78
CA ALA A 58 -0.56 -2.57 1.75
C ALA A 58 -0.89 -1.46 0.73
N SER A 59 -1.38 -1.84 -0.45
CA SER A 59 -1.77 -0.91 -1.51
C SER A 59 -2.94 -0.02 -1.09
N ASP A 60 -4.00 -0.62 -0.53
CA ASP A 60 -5.19 0.09 -0.07
C ASP A 60 -4.90 1.02 1.10
N PHE A 61 -4.06 0.56 2.05
CA PHE A 61 -3.62 1.37 3.17
C PHE A 61 -2.89 2.63 2.69
N ILE A 62 -1.92 2.48 1.79
CA ILE A 62 -1.17 3.62 1.24
C ILE A 62 -2.09 4.55 0.46
N PHE A 63 -3.00 4.00 -0.34
CA PHE A 63 -3.97 4.80 -1.09
C PHE A 63 -4.86 5.63 -0.15
N LYS A 64 -5.36 5.03 0.94
CA LYS A 64 -6.10 5.75 1.98
C LYS A 64 -5.27 6.88 2.61
N CYS A 65 -4.00 6.61 2.93
CA CYS A 65 -3.09 7.61 3.48
C CYS A 65 -2.87 8.77 2.50
N ILE A 66 -2.67 8.47 1.21
CA ILE A 66 -2.49 9.46 0.15
C ILE A 66 -3.75 10.31 -0.05
N GLU A 67 -4.93 9.70 -0.11
CA GLU A 67 -6.21 10.42 -0.26
C GLU A 67 -6.44 11.38 0.91
N TYR A 68 -6.09 10.99 2.14
CA TYR A 68 -6.15 11.88 3.29
C TYR A 68 -5.10 13.00 3.23
N THR A 69 -3.84 12.64 2.98
CA THR A 69 -2.70 13.57 2.94
C THR A 69 -2.87 14.63 1.86
N SER A 70 -3.41 14.25 0.69
CA SER A 70 -3.60 15.14 -0.46
C SER A 70 -4.56 16.32 -0.22
N LYS A 71 -5.31 16.29 0.88
CA LYS A 71 -6.21 17.38 1.31
C LYS A 71 -5.47 18.53 1.98
N TYR A 72 -4.19 18.33 2.29
CA TYR A 72 -3.32 19.30 2.97
C TYR A 72 -2.24 19.80 2.00
N ASP A 73 -1.80 21.04 2.20
CA ASP A 73 -0.68 21.62 1.47
C ASP A 73 0.61 21.32 2.22
N ILE A 74 1.20 20.16 1.93
CA ILE A 74 2.46 19.70 2.53
C ILE A 74 3.49 19.34 1.45
N ASP A 75 4.77 19.33 1.81
CA ASP A 75 5.83 18.84 0.94
C ASP A 75 5.70 17.30 0.81
N PRO A 76 5.57 16.73 -0.41
CA PRO A 76 5.52 15.29 -0.59
C PRO A 76 6.77 14.54 -0.09
N ASN A 77 7.89 15.24 0.12
CA ASN A 77 9.09 14.68 0.73
C ASN A 77 8.91 14.32 2.21
N ASP A 78 7.93 14.92 2.90
CA ASP A 78 7.58 14.58 4.28
C ASP A 78 6.80 13.25 4.37
N GLY A 79 6.42 12.67 3.22
CA GLY A 79 5.71 11.40 3.13
C GLY A 79 4.19 11.57 3.26
N VAL A 80 3.55 10.57 3.88
CA VAL A 80 2.09 10.52 4.04
C VAL A 80 1.71 10.41 5.50
N PHE A 81 0.54 10.95 5.88
CA PHE A 81 0.00 10.83 7.25
C PHE A 81 -0.56 9.42 7.50
N PHE A 82 0.32 8.45 7.70
CA PHE A 82 -0.07 7.06 7.93
C PHE A 82 -0.42 6.78 9.40
N GLU A 83 0.10 7.57 10.34
CA GLU A 83 -0.08 7.39 11.78
C GLU A 83 -1.56 7.42 12.18
N VAL A 84 -2.36 8.24 11.49
CA VAL A 84 -3.82 8.37 11.70
C VAL A 84 -4.56 7.06 11.38
N PHE A 85 -3.98 6.21 10.53
CA PHE A 85 -4.62 5.00 10.02
C PHE A 85 -4.00 3.70 10.55
N LEU A 86 -2.92 3.76 11.35
CA LEU A 86 -2.21 2.56 11.81
C LEU A 86 -3.11 1.49 12.47
N ASN A 87 -4.18 1.91 13.15
CA ASN A 87 -5.14 0.99 13.78
C ASN A 87 -5.88 0.08 12.77
N ASP A 88 -5.97 0.49 11.49
CA ASP A 88 -6.56 -0.32 10.43
C ASP A 88 -5.76 -1.62 10.22
N LEU A 89 -4.43 -1.56 10.38
CA LEU A 89 -3.54 -2.71 10.19
C LEU A 89 -3.58 -3.68 11.37
N THR A 90 -3.89 -3.21 12.58
CA THR A 90 -3.98 -4.06 13.77
C THR A 90 -5.37 -4.71 13.93
N SER A 91 -6.38 -4.18 13.23
CA SER A 91 -7.77 -4.63 13.33
C SER A 91 -8.18 -5.63 12.25
N LEU A 92 -7.24 -6.15 11.46
CA LEU A 92 -7.49 -7.04 10.32
C LEU A 92 -8.12 -8.40 10.71
N ASN A 93 -8.04 -8.77 11.99
CA ASN A 93 -8.53 -10.05 12.53
C ASN A 93 -9.78 -9.92 13.42
N ASN A 94 -10.48 -8.77 13.38
CA ASN A 94 -11.72 -8.53 14.12
C ASN A 94 -12.96 -8.74 13.26
#